data_AF-A0A2D3WF89-F1
#
_entry.id   AF-A0A2D3WF89-F1
#
_cell.length_a   1.000
_cell.length_b   1.000
_cell.length_c   1.000
_cell.angle_alpha   90.00
_cell.angle_beta   90.00
_cell.angle_gamma   90.00
#
_symmetry.space_group_name_H-M   'P 1'
#
loop_
_entity.id
_entity.type
_entity.pdbx_description
1 polymer ?
#
loop_
_entity_poly.entity_id
_entity_poly.type
_entity_poly.pdbx_seq_one_letter_code
_entity_poly.pdbx_strand_id
1 'polypeptide(L)'
;MKTFLYVICSLFLIGCSESTSEQTPSSTEPKTVVTYTVEANTSTPEQKAPVSETAAPLATSVDGTALFGQKCASCHGAKGEKPALGKSAVIAEFSEQQIKDALKGYQAGTYGKEMKGLMQGQAKGLNEAQIGALAKAISAR
;
A
#
# COMPACT_ATOMS: atom_id res chain seq x y z
N MET A 1 9.24 -4.85 -54.71
CA MET A 1 10.67 -5.23 -54.73
C MET A 1 11.16 -5.14 -53.30
N LYS A 2 11.17 -6.30 -52.64
CA LYS A 2 11.28 -6.50 -51.19
C LYS A 2 12.48 -7.42 -51.01
N THR A 3 13.55 -6.90 -50.47
CA THR A 3 14.86 -7.54 -50.45
C THR A 3 15.45 -7.51 -49.05
N PHE A 4 15.83 -8.70 -48.59
CA PHE A 4 16.85 -8.97 -47.58
C PHE A 4 16.55 -8.62 -46.12
N LEU A 5 16.04 -9.63 -45.39
CA LEU A 5 16.55 -10.01 -44.07
C LEU A 5 16.09 -11.45 -43.77
N TYR A 6 16.60 -12.45 -44.50
CA TYR A 6 17.61 -13.41 -44.01
C TYR A 6 17.44 -13.72 -42.50
N VAL A 7 16.78 -14.83 -42.17
CA VAL A 7 17.42 -16.15 -41.95
C VAL A 7 18.34 -16.12 -40.71
N ILE A 8 17.71 -16.28 -39.55
CA ILE A 8 18.25 -16.84 -38.30
C ILE A 8 17.01 -17.56 -37.70
N CYS A 9 16.62 -18.77 -38.11
CA CYS A 9 17.33 -20.05 -38.03
C CYS A 9 18.11 -20.23 -36.73
N SER A 10 17.49 -20.97 -35.82
CA SER A 10 18.10 -21.73 -34.73
C SER A 10 18.53 -20.96 -33.48
N LEU A 11 17.69 -21.03 -32.44
CA LEU A 11 18.00 -21.65 -31.14
C LEU A 11 16.91 -21.29 -30.11
N PHE A 12 15.82 -22.04 -30.08
CA PHE A 12 14.92 -22.13 -28.92
C PHE A 12 14.48 -23.59 -28.76
N LEU A 13 15.38 -24.40 -28.22
CA LEU A 13 15.08 -25.70 -27.62
C LEU A 13 15.67 -25.72 -26.21
N ILE A 14 14.98 -25.00 -25.32
CA ILE A 14 15.03 -25.17 -23.86
C ILE A 14 13.54 -25.17 -23.49
N GLY A 15 12.87 -26.31 -23.38
CA GLY A 15 13.13 -27.32 -22.37
C GLY A 15 11.99 -27.24 -21.36
N CYS A 16 10.82 -27.79 -21.70
CA CYS A 16 9.76 -28.08 -20.75
C CYS A 16 10.24 -29.22 -19.85
N SER A 17 10.51 -28.93 -18.58
CA SER A 17 10.60 -29.95 -17.55
C SER A 17 9.45 -29.73 -16.58
N GLU A 18 8.45 -30.59 -16.74
CA GLU A 18 7.37 -30.85 -15.80
C GLU A 18 7.94 -31.43 -14.52
N SER A 19 7.64 -30.84 -13.37
CA SER A 19 7.91 -31.42 -12.05
C SER A 19 6.93 -30.83 -11.04
N THR A 20 5.75 -31.46 -11.00
CA THR A 20 4.94 -31.58 -9.79
C THR A 20 5.80 -32.24 -8.71
N SER A 21 5.93 -31.58 -7.56
CA SER A 21 6.19 -32.26 -6.30
C SER A 21 5.52 -31.45 -5.19
N GLU A 22 4.45 -32.03 -4.66
CA GLU A 22 4.07 -31.85 -3.26
C GLU A 22 5.30 -32.01 -2.37
N GLN A 23 5.40 -31.17 -1.33
CA GLN A 23 5.80 -31.56 0.03
C GLN A 23 5.81 -30.33 0.96
N THR A 24 4.75 -30.23 1.76
CA THR A 24 4.84 -29.92 3.20
C THR A 24 5.53 -31.15 3.84
N PRO A 25 6.52 -31.02 4.77
CA PRO A 25 6.14 -30.92 6.19
C PRO A 25 7.16 -30.26 7.16
N SER A 26 6.59 -29.87 8.31
CA SER A 26 7.13 -30.05 9.68
C SER A 26 8.36 -29.25 10.18
N SER A 27 8.11 -28.41 11.19
CA SER A 27 8.80 -28.44 12.50
C SER A 27 8.19 -27.34 13.41
N THR A 28 7.27 -27.66 14.32
CA THR A 28 7.50 -27.95 15.75
C THR A 28 7.88 -26.71 16.60
N GLU A 29 6.87 -26.15 17.28
CA GLU A 29 6.71 -25.72 18.70
C GLU A 29 7.94 -25.54 19.65
N PRO A 30 7.82 -24.92 20.87
CA PRO A 30 6.85 -23.95 21.44
C PRO A 30 7.51 -22.85 22.35
N LYS A 31 6.66 -22.09 23.08
CA LYS A 31 6.90 -21.13 24.20
C LYS A 31 7.20 -19.68 23.77
N THR A 32 6.57 -18.64 24.30
CA THR A 32 6.12 -18.42 25.68
C THR A 32 4.93 -17.47 25.72
N VAL A 33 4.05 -17.77 26.67
CA VAL A 33 2.90 -17.02 27.16
C VAL A 33 3.32 -15.59 27.54
N VAL A 34 2.66 -14.58 26.97
CA VAL A 34 2.49 -13.30 27.67
C VAL A 34 1.03 -12.90 27.61
N THR A 35 0.38 -13.15 28.73
CA THR A 35 -0.90 -12.58 29.15
C THR A 35 -0.79 -11.05 29.17
N TYR A 36 -1.56 -10.38 28.33
CA TYR A 36 -1.92 -8.99 28.53
C TYR A 36 -3.44 -8.90 28.66
N THR A 37 -3.86 -8.73 29.90
CA THR A 37 -5.18 -8.24 30.28
C THR A 37 -5.32 -6.80 29.78
N VAL A 38 -6.32 -6.55 28.94
CA VAL A 38 -6.90 -5.21 28.78
C VAL A 38 -8.40 -5.34 28.83
N GLU A 39 -8.93 -5.14 30.03
CA GLU A 39 -10.34 -4.81 30.21
C GLU A 39 -10.60 -3.42 29.64
N ALA A 40 -11.66 -3.38 28.82
CA ALA A 40 -12.61 -2.29 28.61
C ALA A 40 -12.15 -0.86 28.86
N ASN A 41 -12.29 0.01 27.86
CA ASN A 41 -13.47 0.87 27.88
C ASN A 41 -13.78 1.49 26.52
N THR A 42 -15.06 1.37 26.17
CA THR A 42 -15.78 2.09 25.14
C THR A 42 -15.69 3.59 25.37
N SER A 43 -15.66 4.36 24.28
CA SER A 43 -16.52 5.54 24.02
C SER A 43 -15.76 6.66 23.30
N THR A 44 -16.12 6.84 22.03
CA THR A 44 -16.18 8.14 21.37
C THR A 44 -17.10 9.06 22.19
N PRO A 45 -16.75 10.34 22.38
CA PRO A 45 -17.53 11.37 21.72
C PRO A 45 -16.67 12.48 21.10
N GLU A 46 -16.95 12.72 19.83
CA GLU A 46 -17.10 14.02 19.17
C GLU A 46 -17.44 15.17 20.15
N GLN A 47 -16.62 16.23 20.23
CA GLN A 47 -16.84 17.53 19.58
C GLN A 47 -15.96 18.68 20.14
N LYS A 48 -15.45 19.49 19.21
CA LYS A 48 -15.24 20.96 19.28
C LYS A 48 -13.98 21.53 19.99
N ALA A 49 -13.16 22.19 19.17
CA ALA A 49 -11.95 22.94 19.49
C ALA A 49 -12.10 24.02 20.59
N PRO A 50 -11.00 24.43 21.24
CA PRO A 50 -10.25 25.54 20.67
C PRO A 50 -8.82 25.16 20.24
N VAL A 51 -8.49 25.59 19.02
CA VAL A 51 -7.16 25.54 18.45
C VAL A 51 -6.21 26.34 19.34
N SER A 52 -5.27 25.64 19.98
CA SER A 52 -4.12 26.27 20.62
C SER A 52 -3.04 26.42 19.57
N GLU A 53 -2.94 27.63 19.05
CA GLU A 53 -1.84 28.09 18.21
C GLU A 53 -0.56 28.14 19.05
N THR A 54 0.17 27.04 19.09
CA THR A 54 1.59 27.00 19.49
C THR A 54 2.39 26.70 18.23
N ALA A 55 3.08 27.74 17.75
CA ALA A 55 4.17 27.77 16.78
C ALA A 55 4.32 26.53 15.89
N ALA A 56 3.67 26.57 14.72
CA ALA A 56 3.95 25.62 13.66
C ALA A 56 5.43 25.70 13.27
N PRO A 57 6.22 24.60 13.36
CA PRO A 57 7.51 24.55 12.69
C PRO A 57 7.24 24.77 11.21
N LEU A 58 8.07 25.61 10.56
CA LEU A 58 8.01 25.93 9.13
C LEU A 58 7.64 24.69 8.32
N ALA A 59 6.36 24.57 7.98
CA ALA A 59 5.82 23.38 7.36
C ALA A 59 6.28 23.40 5.90
N THR A 60 7.37 22.69 5.63
CA THR A 60 7.74 22.38 4.25
C THR A 60 6.56 21.64 3.64
N SER A 61 5.80 22.32 2.78
CA SER A 61 4.55 21.78 2.26
C SER A 61 4.86 20.59 1.36
N VAL A 62 4.39 19.41 1.74
CA VAL A 62 4.52 18.22 0.89
C VAL A 62 3.49 18.30 -0.23
N ASP A 63 3.94 18.23 -1.47
CA ASP A 63 3.04 18.10 -2.63
C ASP A 63 2.51 16.66 -2.72
N GLY A 64 1.30 16.46 -2.23
CA GLY A 64 0.62 15.15 -2.24
C GLY A 64 0.29 14.66 -3.65
N THR A 65 0.02 15.55 -4.59
CA THR A 65 -0.31 15.19 -5.98
C THR A 65 0.92 14.66 -6.70
N ALA A 66 2.06 15.37 -6.58
CA ALA A 66 3.33 14.91 -7.11
C ALA A 66 3.73 13.58 -6.47
N LEU A 67 3.65 13.47 -5.13
CA LEU A 67 4.00 12.23 -4.42
C LEU A 67 3.13 11.04 -4.86
N PHE A 68 1.82 11.26 -5.05
CA PHE A 68 0.92 10.24 -5.57
C PHE A 68 1.32 9.79 -6.99
N GLY A 69 1.63 10.75 -7.86
CA GLY A 69 2.08 10.45 -9.22
C GLY A 69 3.34 9.58 -9.25
N GLN A 70 4.30 9.84 -8.36
CA GLN A 70 5.57 9.12 -8.31
C GLN A 70 5.45 7.72 -7.69
N LYS A 71 4.55 7.53 -6.72
CA LYS A 71 4.55 6.31 -5.87
C LYS A 71 3.34 5.41 -6.09
N CYS A 72 2.22 5.95 -6.54
CA CYS A 72 0.93 5.26 -6.46
C CYS A 72 0.28 5.08 -7.83
N ALA A 73 0.42 6.08 -8.72
CA ALA A 73 -0.35 6.17 -9.95
C ALA A 73 -0.09 5.03 -10.94
N SER A 74 1.10 4.43 -10.93
CA SER A 74 1.46 3.31 -11.81
C SER A 74 0.56 2.09 -11.62
N CYS A 75 0.10 1.85 -10.39
CA CYS A 75 -0.77 0.71 -10.05
C CYS A 75 -2.23 1.14 -9.86
N HIS A 76 -2.47 2.29 -9.22
CA HIS A 76 -3.82 2.74 -8.87
C HIS A 76 -4.49 3.62 -9.94
N GLY A 77 -3.80 3.97 -11.02
CA GLY A 77 -4.29 4.93 -12.01
C GLY A 77 -3.99 6.38 -11.61
N ALA A 78 -4.11 7.30 -12.56
CA ALA A 78 -3.70 8.69 -12.37
C ALA A 78 -4.50 9.41 -11.27
N LYS A 79 -5.74 8.97 -11.03
CA LYS A 79 -6.66 9.49 -10.02
C LYS A 79 -7.00 8.48 -8.94
N GLY A 80 -6.35 7.31 -8.92
CA GLY A 80 -6.70 6.24 -7.97
C GLY A 80 -7.98 5.47 -8.35
N GLU A 81 -8.40 5.60 -9.60
CA GLU A 81 -9.64 5.07 -10.17
C GLU A 81 -9.58 3.58 -10.50
N LYS A 82 -8.38 2.98 -10.45
CA LYS A 82 -8.19 1.57 -10.82
C LYS A 82 -8.12 0.68 -9.58
N PRO A 83 -8.72 -0.51 -9.62
CA PRO A 83 -8.37 -1.59 -8.71
C PRO A 83 -6.94 -2.04 -9.06
N ALA A 84 -5.97 -1.64 -8.26
CA ALA A 84 -4.57 -1.94 -8.49
C ALA A 84 -4.36 -3.45 -8.59
N LEU A 85 -3.75 -3.87 -9.70
CA LEU A 85 -3.51 -5.28 -10.06
C LEU A 85 -4.79 -6.16 -10.06
N GLY A 86 -5.98 -5.56 -10.12
CA GLY A 86 -7.26 -6.26 -9.99
C GLY A 86 -7.53 -6.80 -8.58
N LYS A 87 -6.80 -6.34 -7.56
CA LYS A 87 -6.87 -6.85 -6.18
C LYS A 87 -7.17 -5.77 -5.14
N SER A 88 -6.81 -4.51 -5.40
CA SER A 88 -7.13 -3.41 -4.46
C SER A 88 -8.56 -2.90 -4.63
N ALA A 89 -9.05 -2.21 -3.60
CA ALA A 89 -10.19 -1.31 -3.73
C ALA A 89 -9.86 -0.11 -4.65
N VAL A 90 -10.89 0.56 -5.15
CA VAL A 90 -10.77 1.83 -5.87
C VAL A 90 -10.60 2.95 -4.85
N ILE A 91 -9.40 3.50 -4.74
CA ILE A 91 -9.04 4.46 -3.68
C ILE A 91 -9.54 5.89 -3.96
N ALA A 92 -9.99 6.17 -5.18
CA ALA A 92 -10.60 7.45 -5.53
C ALA A 92 -11.91 7.72 -4.77
N GLU A 93 -12.59 6.66 -4.31
CA GLU A 93 -13.87 6.75 -3.59
C GLU A 93 -13.68 6.89 -2.06
N PHE A 94 -12.43 6.86 -1.58
CA PHE A 94 -12.15 6.91 -0.15
C PHE A 94 -12.13 8.35 0.35
N SER A 95 -12.69 8.55 1.55
CA SER A 95 -12.48 9.79 2.29
C SER A 95 -11.01 9.96 2.70
N GLU A 96 -10.61 11.21 2.94
CA GLU A 96 -9.26 11.54 3.44
C GLU A 96 -8.88 10.69 4.67
N GLN A 97 -9.82 10.51 5.61
CA GLN A 97 -9.57 9.73 6.82
C GLN A 97 -9.37 8.25 6.52
N GLN A 98 -10.21 7.66 5.65
CA GLN A 98 -10.04 6.26 5.23
C GLN A 98 -8.67 6.02 4.59
N ILE A 99 -8.15 6.99 3.82
CA ILE A 99 -6.84 6.89 3.20
C ILE A 99 -5.73 6.96 4.25
N LYS A 100 -5.82 7.87 5.22
CA LYS A 100 -4.87 7.95 6.34
C LYS A 100 -4.83 6.65 7.14
N ASP A 101 -6.00 6.13 7.48
CA ASP A 101 -6.13 4.91 8.28
C ASP A 101 -5.62 3.69 7.51
N ALA A 102 -5.91 3.60 6.21
CA ALA A 102 -5.37 2.55 5.35
C ALA A 102 -3.84 2.61 5.27
N LEU A 103 -3.26 3.81 5.02
CA LEU A 103 -1.81 3.98 4.95
C LEU A 103 -1.13 3.62 6.28
N LYS A 104 -1.65 4.11 7.41
CA LYS A 104 -1.15 3.75 8.75
C LYS A 104 -1.33 2.26 9.04
N GLY A 105 -2.47 1.67 8.63
CA GLY A 105 -2.72 0.24 8.74
C GLY A 105 -1.77 -0.62 7.90
N TYR A 106 -1.37 -0.15 6.72
CA TYR A 106 -0.32 -0.81 5.93
C TYR A 106 1.04 -0.73 6.62
N GLN A 107 1.39 0.42 7.21
CA GLN A 107 2.62 0.57 7.99
C GLN A 107 2.66 -0.40 9.17
N ALA A 108 1.56 -0.50 9.91
CA ALA A 108 1.37 -1.40 11.05
C ALA A 108 1.16 -2.88 10.65
N GLY A 109 0.94 -3.17 9.38
CA GLY A 109 0.67 -4.52 8.90
C GLY A 109 -0.70 -5.08 9.34
N THR A 110 -1.66 -4.22 9.65
CA THR A 110 -3.02 -4.55 10.08
C THR A 110 -4.09 -4.39 8.98
N TYR A 111 -3.73 -3.79 7.85
CA TYR A 111 -4.61 -3.54 6.70
C TYR A 111 -4.09 -4.21 5.42
N GLY A 112 -4.98 -4.45 4.44
CA GLY A 112 -4.57 -4.87 3.09
C GLY A 112 -4.74 -6.33 2.70
N LYS A 113 -5.12 -7.21 3.64
CA LYS A 113 -5.33 -8.66 3.40
C LYS A 113 -4.19 -9.28 2.57
N GLU A 114 -4.51 -9.88 1.41
CA GLU A 114 -3.56 -10.52 0.51
C GLU A 114 -2.50 -9.55 -0.05
N MET A 115 -2.88 -8.29 -0.28
CA MET A 115 -1.98 -7.25 -0.83
C MET A 115 -1.20 -6.48 0.25
N LYS A 116 -1.34 -6.88 1.51
CA LYS A 116 -0.69 -6.21 2.65
C LYS A 116 0.82 -6.08 2.45
N GLY A 117 1.51 -7.18 2.14
CA GLY A 117 2.98 -7.18 2.06
C GLY A 117 3.50 -6.22 0.98
N LEU A 118 2.83 -6.21 -0.18
CA LEU A 118 3.16 -5.31 -1.28
C LEU A 118 2.97 -3.85 -0.89
N MET A 119 1.79 -3.51 -0.36
CA MET A 119 1.47 -2.13 -0.01
C MET A 119 2.19 -1.63 1.25
N GLN A 120 2.52 -2.51 2.19
CA GLN A 120 3.37 -2.18 3.31
C GLN A 120 4.76 -1.71 2.83
N GLY A 121 5.33 -2.35 1.79
CA GLY A 121 6.58 -1.90 1.18
C GLY A 121 6.51 -0.47 0.64
N GLN A 122 5.36 -0.05 0.10
CA GLN A 122 5.14 1.31 -0.40
C GLN A 122 4.87 2.31 0.73
N ALA A 123 4.13 1.89 1.77
CA ALA A 123 3.68 2.78 2.84
C ALA A 123 4.68 2.95 3.99
N LYS A 124 5.55 1.96 4.27
CA LYS A 124 6.45 1.94 5.45
C LYS A 124 7.38 3.16 5.54
N GLY A 125 7.76 3.75 4.41
CA GLY A 125 8.65 4.92 4.36
C GLY A 125 7.95 6.28 4.45
N LEU A 126 6.62 6.32 4.52
CA LEU A 126 5.87 7.57 4.57
C LEU A 126 5.86 8.16 5.99
N ASN A 127 6.15 9.45 6.12
CA ASN A 127 5.95 10.19 7.36
C ASN A 127 4.52 10.77 7.45
N GLU A 128 4.16 11.32 8.60
CA GLU A 128 2.79 11.85 8.82
C GLU A 128 2.41 12.98 7.86
N ALA A 129 3.35 13.88 7.54
CA ALA A 129 3.11 14.96 6.59
C ALA A 129 2.82 14.42 5.17
N GLN A 130 3.55 13.39 4.75
CA GLN A 130 3.33 12.72 3.47
C GLN A 130 2.01 11.95 3.43
N ILE A 131 1.65 11.26 4.51
CA ILE A 131 0.35 10.56 4.62
C ILE A 131 -0.79 11.57 4.53
N GLY A 132 -0.70 12.68 5.27
CA GLY A 132 -1.69 13.75 5.21
C GLY A 132 -1.82 14.36 3.81
N ALA A 133 -0.69 14.68 3.17
CA ALA A 133 -0.67 15.24 1.83
C ALA A 133 -1.25 14.27 0.78
N LEU A 134 -0.86 12.99 0.84
CA LEU A 134 -1.42 11.95 -0.02
C LEU A 134 -2.92 11.79 0.19
N ALA A 135 -3.37 11.68 1.43
CA ALA A 135 -4.78 11.51 1.73
C ALA A 135 -5.62 12.65 1.16
N LYS A 136 -5.19 13.91 1.40
CA LYS A 136 -5.86 15.10 0.87
C LYS A 136 -5.86 15.13 -0.66
N ALA A 137 -4.72 14.82 -1.29
CA ALA A 137 -4.63 14.78 -2.75
C ALA A 137 -5.49 13.66 -3.36
N ILE A 138 -5.61 12.51 -2.68
CA ILE A 138 -6.35 11.37 -3.15
C ILE A 138 -7.87 11.61 -3.08
N SER A 139 -8.35 12.28 -2.03
CA SER A 139 -9.79 12.53 -1.80
C SER A 139 -10.33 13.80 -2.48
N ALA A 140 -9.47 14.65 -3.03
CA ALA A 140 -9.86 15.95 -3.60
C ALA A 140 -10.05 15.96 -5.13
N ARG A 141 -10.19 14.80 -5.77
CA ARG A 141 -10.04 14.64 -7.23
C ARG A 141 -11.18 13.89 -7.89
#